data_AF-A0A292SVM5-F1
#
_entry.id   AF-A0A292SVM5-F1
#
_cell.length_a   1.000
_cell.length_b   1.000
_cell.length_c   1.000
_cell.angle_alpha   90.00
_cell.angle_beta   90.00
_cell.angle_gamma   90.00
#
_symmetry.space_group_name_H-M   'P 1'
#
loop_
_entity.id
_entity.type
_entity.pdbx_description
1 polymer ?
#
loop_
_entity_poly.entity_id
_entity_poly.type
_entity_poly.pdbx_seq_one_letter_code
_entity_poly.pdbx_strand_id
1 'polypeptide(L)'
;MEINATILVSAISFIVFIFIMNKILYKPVLEIMEKRQNYIDANKNEADEHHKKAQQLLVDKDARVAEAQRTSRDIVASKADAIKEEKSKVLNDTKDSVTSYFSEQKQNLAHQKDEAAANMKYDVADLANRLTTKLMGEGIAFEPVGEQEVEEVMKKNA
;
A
#
# COMPACT_ATOMS: atom_id res chain seq x y z
N MET A 1 -95.51 -49.73 23.46
CA MET A 1 -94.25 -50.13 22.80
C MET A 1 -93.44 -50.90 23.82
N GLU A 2 -93.41 -52.23 23.72
CA GLU A 2 -92.61 -53.04 24.62
C GLU A 2 -91.13 -52.77 24.33
N ILE A 3 -90.38 -52.35 25.35
CA ILE A 3 -88.93 -52.21 25.24
C ILE A 3 -88.37 -53.63 25.18
N ASN A 4 -88.07 -54.09 23.96
CA ASN A 4 -87.52 -55.41 23.72
C ASN A 4 -86.01 -55.43 24.01
N ALA A 5 -85.51 -56.53 24.56
CA ALA A 5 -84.08 -56.74 24.86
C ALA A 5 -83.16 -56.46 23.65
N THR A 6 -83.66 -56.64 22.43
CA THR A 6 -82.97 -56.31 21.18
C THR A 6 -82.57 -54.82 21.09
N ILE A 7 -83.41 -53.90 21.57
CA ILE A 7 -83.10 -52.46 21.58
C ILE A 7 -81.92 -52.20 22.52
N LEU A 8 -81.94 -52.79 23.72
CA LEU A 8 -80.85 -52.66 24.69
C LEU A 8 -79.53 -53.20 24.13
N VAL A 9 -79.55 -54.38 23.51
CA VAL A 9 -78.36 -55.00 22.90
C VAL A 9 -77.86 -54.17 21.72
N SER A 10 -78.75 -53.64 20.87
CA SER A 10 -78.35 -52.77 19.75
C SER A 10 -77.74 -51.45 20.22
N ALA A 11 -78.25 -50.86 21.31
CA ALA A 11 -77.70 -49.64 21.90
C ALA A 11 -76.29 -49.87 22.48
N ILE A 12 -76.08 -50.98 23.18
CA ILE A 12 -74.76 -51.36 23.70
C ILE A 12 -73.77 -51.57 22.54
N SER A 13 -74.18 -52.32 21.50
CA SER A 13 -73.35 -52.53 20.30
C SER A 13 -72.99 -51.22 19.60
N PHE A 14 -73.92 -50.26 19.52
CA PHE A 14 -73.66 -48.95 18.94
C PHE A 14 -72.66 -48.14 19.77
N ILE A 15 -72.76 -48.17 21.10
CA ILE A 15 -71.79 -47.52 21.99
C ILE A 15 -70.40 -48.14 21.83
N VAL A 16 -70.29 -49.47 21.78
CA VAL A 16 -69.02 -50.17 21.55
C VAL A 16 -68.44 -49.79 20.18
N PHE A 17 -69.26 -49.72 19.13
CA PHE A 17 -68.84 -49.29 17.81
C PHE A 17 -68.32 -47.85 17.79
N ILE A 18 -68.98 -46.90 18.48
CA ILE A 18 -68.49 -45.53 18.63
C ILE A 18 -67.11 -45.50 19.30
N PHE A 19 -66.92 -46.28 20.36
CA PHE A 19 -65.62 -46.35 21.04
C PHE A 19 -64.51 -46.88 20.12
N ILE A 20 -64.80 -47.92 19.34
CA ILE A 20 -63.88 -48.47 18.34
C ILE A 20 -63.57 -47.41 17.28
N MET A 21 -64.59 -46.73 16.76
CA MET A 21 -64.45 -45.70 15.73
C MET A 21 -63.63 -44.51 16.20
N ASN A 22 -63.83 -44.06 17.44
CA ASN A 22 -63.07 -42.96 18.04
C ASN A 22 -61.57 -43.27 18.07
N LYS A 23 -61.22 -44.51 18.46
CA LYS A 23 -59.82 -44.95 18.55
C LYS A 23 -59.18 -45.22 17.18
N ILE A 24 -59.92 -45.80 16.24
CA ILE A 24 -59.36 -46.25 14.95
C ILE A 24 -59.41 -45.16 13.87
N LEU A 25 -60.42 -44.28 13.87
CA LEU A 25 -60.59 -43.28 12.79
C LEU A 25 -60.42 -41.84 13.28
N TYR A 26 -61.20 -41.40 14.27
CA TYR A 26 -61.23 -39.97 14.62
C TYR A 26 -59.88 -39.47 15.13
N LYS A 27 -59.26 -40.20 16.06
CA LYS A 27 -57.95 -39.84 16.60
C LYS A 27 -56.84 -39.75 15.52
N PRO A 28 -56.58 -40.77 14.69
CA PRO A 28 -55.53 -40.68 13.67
C PRO A 28 -55.83 -39.64 12.59
N VAL A 29 -57.09 -39.39 12.23
CA VAL A 29 -57.44 -38.33 11.27
C VAL A 29 -57.09 -36.95 11.83
N LEU A 30 -57.43 -36.68 13.10
CA LEU A 30 -57.06 -35.45 13.79
C LEU A 30 -55.52 -35.28 13.86
N GLU A 31 -54.80 -36.34 14.21
CA GLU A 31 -53.33 -36.31 14.24
C GLU A 31 -52.71 -36.00 12.86
N ILE A 32 -53.28 -36.52 11.77
CA ILE A 32 -52.81 -36.21 10.40
C ILE A 32 -53.09 -34.74 10.05
N MET A 33 -54.27 -34.22 10.41
CA MET A 33 -54.60 -32.82 10.19
C MET A 33 -53.67 -31.89 10.96
N GLU A 34 -53.39 -32.19 12.23
CA GLU A 34 -52.45 -31.43 13.06
C GLU A 34 -51.03 -31.50 12.50
N LYS A 35 -50.53 -32.69 12.13
CA LYS A 35 -49.22 -32.83 11.49
C LYS A 35 -49.12 -32.02 10.20
N ARG A 36 -50.17 -32.03 9.38
CA ARG A 36 -50.20 -31.26 8.14
C ARG A 36 -50.17 -29.75 8.43
N GLN A 37 -50.95 -29.29 9.40
CA GLN A 37 -50.96 -27.88 9.79
C GLN A 37 -49.57 -27.45 10.29
N ASN A 38 -48.97 -28.22 11.21
CA ASN A 38 -47.64 -27.95 11.73
C ASN A 38 -46.56 -27.96 10.64
N TYR A 39 -46.66 -28.87 9.67
CA TYR A 39 -45.74 -28.92 8.53
C TYR A 39 -45.85 -27.68 7.63
N ILE A 40 -47.08 -27.23 7.35
CA ILE A 40 -47.31 -26.02 6.55
C ILE A 40 -46.79 -24.78 7.28
N ASP A 41 -47.09 -24.66 8.58
CA ASP A 41 -46.65 -23.52 9.38
C ASP A 41 -45.12 -23.49 9.54
N ALA A 42 -44.50 -24.66 9.75
CA ALA A 42 -43.04 -24.78 9.81
C ALA A 42 -42.39 -24.38 8.48
N ASN A 43 -42.88 -24.89 7.34
CA ASN A 43 -42.35 -24.55 6.02
C ASN A 43 -42.52 -23.05 5.72
N LYS A 44 -43.65 -22.45 6.12
CA LYS A 44 -43.88 -21.02 5.94
C LYS A 44 -42.88 -20.19 6.75
N ASN A 45 -42.71 -20.53 8.03
CA ASN A 45 -41.74 -19.85 8.90
C ASN A 45 -40.32 -20.01 8.36
N GLU A 46 -39.95 -21.21 7.91
CA GLU A 46 -38.64 -21.46 7.31
C GLU A 46 -38.43 -20.64 6.03
N ALA A 47 -39.43 -20.56 5.15
CA ALA A 47 -39.37 -19.74 3.95
C ALA A 47 -39.21 -18.24 4.28
N ASP A 48 -39.95 -17.73 5.27
CA ASP A 48 -39.85 -16.35 5.73
C ASP A 48 -38.47 -16.06 6.34
N GLU A 49 -37.91 -17.00 7.11
CA GLU A 49 -36.55 -16.89 7.65
C GLU A 49 -35.49 -16.86 6.55
N HIS A 50 -35.57 -17.78 5.58
CA HIS A 50 -34.63 -17.82 4.45
C HIS A 50 -34.72 -16.56 3.61
N HIS A 51 -35.94 -16.06 3.36
CA HIS A 51 -36.14 -14.80 2.65
C HIS A 51 -35.50 -13.62 3.41
N LYS A 52 -35.72 -13.53 4.73
CA LYS A 52 -35.11 -12.50 5.57
C LYS A 52 -33.58 -12.59 5.58
N LYS A 53 -33.01 -13.79 5.72
CA LYS A 53 -31.55 -14.02 5.66
C LYS A 53 -30.98 -13.64 4.29
N ALA A 54 -31.66 -14.01 3.20
CA ALA A 54 -31.25 -13.63 1.86
C ALA A 54 -31.25 -12.11 1.67
N GLN A 55 -32.28 -11.42 2.16
CA GLN A 55 -32.35 -9.96 2.10
C GLN A 55 -31.24 -9.30 2.92
N GLN A 56 -30.94 -9.82 4.12
CA GLN A 56 -29.82 -9.34 4.94
C GLN A 56 -28.47 -9.55 4.24
N LEU A 57 -28.26 -10.71 3.61
CA LEU A 57 -27.03 -10.99 2.85
C LEU A 57 -26.87 -10.07 1.64
N LEU A 58 -27.96 -9.71 0.96
CA LEU A 58 -27.91 -8.73 -0.13
C LEU A 58 -27.49 -7.35 0.37
N VAL A 59 -28.09 -6.88 1.48
CA VAL A 59 -27.73 -5.59 2.09
C VAL A 59 -26.26 -5.58 2.54
N ASP A 60 -25.79 -6.65 3.21
CA ASP A 60 -24.39 -6.77 3.64
C ASP A 60 -23.43 -6.80 2.45
N LYS A 61 -23.76 -7.57 1.40
CA LYS A 61 -22.98 -7.62 0.17
C LYS A 61 -22.85 -6.24 -0.46
N ASP A 62 -23.95 -5.52 -0.62
CA ASP A 62 -23.96 -4.20 -1.24
C ASP A 62 -23.14 -3.19 -0.41
N ALA A 63 -23.26 -3.24 0.92
CA ALA A 63 -22.46 -2.43 1.83
C ALA A 63 -20.95 -2.74 1.69
N ARG A 64 -20.57 -4.02 1.67
CA ARG A 64 -19.18 -4.46 1.51
C ARG A 64 -18.59 -4.08 0.17
N VAL A 65 -19.38 -4.15 -0.91
CA VAL A 65 -18.94 -3.69 -2.24
C VAL A 65 -18.71 -2.18 -2.24
N ALA A 66 -19.63 -1.40 -1.67
CA ALA A 66 -19.49 0.05 -1.57
C ALA A 66 -18.26 0.45 -0.73
N GLU A 67 -18.03 -0.22 0.39
CA GLU A 67 -16.86 -0.02 1.24
C GLU A 67 -15.56 -0.39 0.51
N ALA A 68 -15.50 -1.55 -0.16
CA ALA A 68 -14.33 -1.97 -0.92
C ALA A 68 -13.98 -0.97 -2.03
N GLN A 69 -14.99 -0.43 -2.73
CA GLN A 69 -14.78 0.61 -3.74
C GLN A 69 -14.26 1.92 -3.13
N ARG A 70 -14.78 2.32 -1.96
CA ARG A 70 -14.30 3.51 -1.25
C ARG A 70 -12.84 3.35 -0.82
N THR A 71 -12.53 2.26 -0.13
CA THR A 71 -11.18 1.94 0.33
C THR A 71 -10.20 1.85 -0.84
N SER A 72 -10.60 1.24 -1.96
CA SER A 72 -9.77 1.20 -3.17
C SER A 72 -9.43 2.59 -3.70
N ARG A 73 -10.43 3.49 -3.80
CA ARG A 73 -10.20 4.89 -4.22
C ARG A 73 -9.29 5.63 -3.24
N ASP A 74 -9.50 5.45 -1.95
CA ASP A 74 -8.71 6.10 -0.89
C ASP A 74 -7.24 5.61 -0.93
N ILE A 75 -7.01 4.31 -1.13
CA ILE A 75 -5.65 3.75 -1.30
C ILE A 75 -4.98 4.34 -2.54
N VAL A 76 -5.68 4.38 -3.69
CA VAL A 76 -5.10 4.92 -4.93
C VAL A 76 -4.74 6.39 -4.76
N ALA A 77 -5.65 7.20 -4.18
CA ALA A 77 -5.40 8.61 -3.93
C ALA A 77 -4.20 8.82 -2.98
N SER A 78 -4.18 8.12 -1.85
CA SER A 78 -3.09 8.19 -0.87
C SER A 78 -1.74 7.77 -1.48
N LYS A 79 -1.72 6.73 -2.32
CA LYS A 79 -0.50 6.31 -3.02
C LYS A 79 -0.05 7.33 -4.06
N ALA A 80 -0.98 7.94 -4.79
CA ALA A 80 -0.66 9.00 -5.75
C ALA A 80 -0.01 10.21 -5.06
N ASP A 81 -0.57 10.64 -3.92
CA ASP A 81 -0.05 11.76 -3.14
C ASP A 81 1.34 11.42 -2.56
N ALA A 82 1.52 10.22 -2.00
CA ALA A 82 2.80 9.77 -1.49
C ALA A 82 3.88 9.72 -2.59
N ILE A 83 3.55 9.19 -3.78
CA ILE A 83 4.47 9.17 -4.93
C ILE A 83 4.84 10.59 -5.37
N LYS A 84 3.88 11.52 -5.36
CA LYS A 84 4.13 12.92 -5.72
C LYS A 84 5.08 13.60 -4.73
N GLU A 85 4.87 13.37 -3.43
CA GLU A 85 5.74 13.87 -2.37
C GLU A 85 7.16 13.27 -2.48
N GLU A 86 7.25 11.95 -2.62
CA GLU A 86 8.52 11.24 -2.79
C GLU A 86 9.27 11.73 -4.03
N LYS A 87 8.59 11.89 -5.17
CA LYS A 87 9.19 12.43 -6.39
C LYS A 87 9.70 13.85 -6.18
N SER A 88 8.95 14.70 -5.49
CA SER A 88 9.38 16.07 -5.18
C SER A 88 10.61 16.06 -4.28
N LYS A 89 10.64 15.17 -3.29
CA LYS A 89 11.77 15.02 -2.37
C LYS A 89 13.02 14.56 -3.12
N VAL A 90 12.92 13.48 -3.90
CA VAL A 90 14.03 12.96 -4.72
C VAL A 90 14.56 14.05 -5.66
N LEU A 91 13.68 14.83 -6.30
CA LEU A 91 14.09 15.88 -7.21
C LEU A 91 14.86 17.00 -6.49
N ASN A 92 14.36 17.43 -5.31
CA ASN A 92 15.02 18.46 -4.50
C ASN A 92 16.36 17.97 -3.95
N ASP A 93 16.39 16.78 -3.35
CA ASP A 93 17.61 16.15 -2.83
C ASP A 93 18.67 15.98 -3.94
N THR A 94 18.24 15.57 -5.14
CA THR A 94 19.13 15.46 -6.32
C THR A 94 19.67 16.83 -6.72
N LYS A 95 18.81 17.85 -6.79
CA LYS A 95 19.21 19.21 -7.17
C LYS A 95 20.21 19.79 -6.17
N ASP A 96 19.98 19.59 -4.88
CA ASP A 96 20.86 20.06 -3.81
C ASP A 96 22.21 19.34 -3.87
N SER A 97 22.20 18.02 -4.07
CA SER A 97 23.42 17.21 -4.24
C SER A 97 24.23 17.60 -5.48
N VAL A 98 23.57 17.88 -6.60
CA VAL A 98 24.25 18.36 -7.83
C VAL A 98 24.85 19.75 -7.59
N THR A 99 24.13 20.63 -6.90
CA THR A 99 24.60 21.99 -6.59
C THR A 99 25.80 21.96 -5.66
N SER A 100 25.76 21.14 -4.60
CA SER A 100 26.89 20.97 -3.68
C SER A 100 28.10 20.37 -4.40
N TYR A 101 27.89 19.34 -5.23
CA TYR A 101 28.93 18.73 -6.04
C TYR A 101 29.60 19.74 -6.98
N PHE A 102 28.83 20.54 -7.72
CA PHE A 102 29.40 21.59 -8.59
C PHE A 102 30.16 22.67 -7.81
N SER A 103 29.67 23.04 -6.63
CA SER A 103 30.36 23.99 -5.75
C SER A 103 31.71 23.44 -5.29
N GLU A 104 31.74 22.18 -4.86
CA GLU A 104 32.96 21.48 -4.43
C GLU A 104 33.95 21.33 -5.59
N GLN A 105 33.50 20.90 -6.77
CA GLN A 105 34.35 20.80 -7.96
C GLN A 105 34.91 22.17 -8.39
N LYS A 106 34.13 23.25 -8.27
CA LYS A 106 34.59 24.61 -8.55
C LYS A 106 35.68 25.05 -7.57
N GLN A 107 35.52 24.72 -6.28
CA GLN A 107 36.53 25.00 -5.27
C GLN A 107 37.81 24.19 -5.51
N ASN A 108 37.69 22.89 -5.80
CA ASN A 108 38.82 22.03 -6.13
C ASN A 108 39.56 22.51 -7.38
N LEU A 109 38.83 22.94 -8.41
CA LEU A 109 39.43 23.50 -9.62
C LEU A 109 40.17 24.82 -9.34
N ALA A 110 39.64 25.67 -8.45
CA ALA A 110 40.35 26.88 -8.03
C ALA A 110 41.66 26.54 -7.31
N HIS A 111 41.63 25.60 -6.37
CA HIS A 111 42.83 25.13 -5.68
C HIS A 111 43.86 24.51 -6.64
N GLN A 112 43.42 23.68 -7.58
CA GLN A 112 44.31 23.09 -8.59
C GLN A 112 44.93 24.16 -9.50
N LYS A 113 44.20 25.22 -9.84
CA LYS A 113 44.75 26.35 -10.59
C LYS A 113 45.82 27.09 -9.80
N ASP A 114 45.57 27.35 -8.53
CA ASP A 114 46.54 28.04 -7.65
C ASP A 114 47.80 27.18 -7.47
N GLU A 115 47.64 25.87 -7.26
CA GLU A 115 48.75 24.92 -7.15
C GLU A 115 49.54 24.79 -8.46
N ALA A 116 48.87 24.66 -9.61
CA ALA A 116 49.52 24.64 -10.91
C ALA A 116 50.27 25.96 -11.20
N ALA A 117 49.69 27.10 -10.83
CA ALA A 117 50.34 28.39 -10.97
C ALA A 117 51.59 28.49 -10.07
N ALA A 118 51.54 27.96 -8.85
CA ALA A 118 52.70 27.89 -7.97
C ALA A 118 53.80 27.00 -8.58
N ASN A 119 53.46 25.79 -9.03
CA ASN A 119 54.42 24.86 -9.65
C ASN A 119 55.05 25.45 -10.93
N MET A 120 54.29 26.16 -11.77
CA MET A 120 54.84 26.86 -12.94
C MET A 120 55.87 27.93 -12.55
N LYS A 121 55.69 28.63 -11.42
CA LYS A 121 56.71 29.59 -10.94
C LYS A 121 58.03 28.88 -10.62
N TYR A 122 57.97 27.73 -9.94
CA TYR A 122 59.13 26.90 -9.65
C TYR A 122 59.84 26.42 -10.94
N ASP A 123 59.08 25.88 -11.89
CA ASP A 123 59.62 25.36 -13.14
C ASP A 123 60.26 26.46 -14.01
N VAL A 124 59.67 27.66 -14.03
CA VAL A 124 60.22 28.83 -14.74
C VAL A 124 61.51 29.31 -14.07
N ALA A 125 61.56 29.36 -12.74
CA ALA A 125 62.77 29.73 -12.00
C ALA A 125 63.91 28.73 -12.23
N ASP A 126 63.63 27.43 -12.19
CA ASP A 126 64.61 26.37 -12.48
C ASP A 126 65.12 26.48 -13.93
N LEU A 127 64.21 26.65 -14.89
CA LEU A 127 64.57 26.80 -16.30
C LEU A 127 65.45 28.03 -16.55
N ALA A 128 65.11 29.18 -15.95
CA ALA A 128 65.87 30.42 -16.04
C ALA A 128 67.29 30.25 -15.45
N ASN A 129 67.40 29.62 -14.28
CA ASN A 129 68.69 29.31 -13.66
C ASN A 129 69.53 28.37 -14.53
N ARG A 130 68.94 27.31 -15.10
CA ARG A 130 69.62 26.37 -16.01
C ARG A 130 70.09 27.05 -17.29
N LEU A 131 69.29 27.93 -17.88
CA LEU A 131 69.67 28.73 -19.05
C LEU A 131 70.84 29.66 -18.73
N THR A 132 70.78 30.34 -17.58
CA THR A 132 71.82 31.26 -17.11
C THR A 132 73.15 30.54 -16.91
N THR A 133 73.14 29.39 -16.22
CA THR A 133 74.33 28.54 -16.05
C THR A 133 74.91 28.10 -17.40
N LYS A 134 74.07 27.72 -18.36
CA LYS A 134 74.51 27.27 -19.68
C LYS A 134 75.07 28.40 -20.57
N LEU A 135 74.53 29.62 -20.43
CA LEU A 135 74.99 30.80 -21.19
C LEU A 135 76.26 31.43 -20.60
N MET A 136 76.39 31.46 -19.26
CA MET A 136 77.54 32.08 -18.58
C MET A 136 78.75 31.13 -18.46
N GLY A 137 78.56 29.82 -18.65
CA GLY A 137 79.61 28.81 -18.60
C GLY A 137 79.84 28.25 -17.19
N GLU A 138 80.17 26.96 -17.11
CA GLU A 138 80.38 26.25 -15.85
C GLU A 138 81.53 26.88 -15.04
N GLY A 139 81.23 27.39 -13.84
CA GLY A 139 82.23 27.88 -12.87
C GLY A 139 82.18 29.37 -12.51
N ILE A 140 81.22 30.14 -13.03
CA ILE A 140 81.01 31.54 -12.61
C ILE A 140 79.93 31.60 -11.52
N ALA A 141 80.25 32.18 -10.35
CA ALA A 141 79.28 32.37 -9.27
C ALA A 141 78.32 33.52 -9.65
N PHE A 142 77.04 33.21 -9.78
CA PHE A 142 75.96 34.19 -9.95
C PHE A 142 74.90 33.95 -8.88
N GLU A 143 74.14 35.00 -8.56
CA GLU A 143 73.04 34.92 -7.60
C GLU A 143 71.86 34.24 -8.29
N PRO A 144 71.36 33.10 -7.77
CA PRO A 144 70.26 32.38 -8.40
C PRO A 144 69.00 33.24 -8.40
N VAL A 145 68.27 33.23 -9.52
CA VAL A 145 67.01 33.98 -9.66
C VAL A 145 66.04 33.47 -8.60
N GLY A 146 65.65 34.36 -7.69
CA GLY A 146 64.76 34.04 -6.59
C GLY A 146 63.30 34.02 -7.03
N GLU A 147 62.46 33.25 -6.33
CA GLU A 147 61.01 33.20 -6.57
C GLU A 147 60.34 34.59 -6.60
N GLN A 148 60.89 35.57 -5.86
CA GLN A 148 60.39 36.94 -5.79
C GLN A 148 60.57 37.73 -7.10
N GLU A 149 61.67 37.54 -7.83
CA GLU A 149 61.92 38.21 -9.12
C GLU A 149 61.05 37.64 -10.23
N VAL A 150 60.84 36.32 -10.24
CA VAL A 150 59.93 35.66 -11.20
C VAL A 150 58.49 36.12 -10.95
N GLU A 151 58.08 36.29 -9.70
CA GLU A 151 56.75 36.78 -9.36
C GLU A 151 56.50 38.23 -9.83
N GLU A 152 57.50 39.10 -9.74
CA GLU A 152 57.39 40.49 -10.20
C GLU A 152 57.24 40.58 -11.74
N VAL A 153 57.99 39.77 -12.49
CA VAL A 153 57.93 39.73 -13.96
C VAL A 153 56.63 39.09 -14.47
N MET A 154 56.16 38.05 -13.80
CA MET A 154 54.89 37.38 -14.15
C MET A 154 53.68 38.28 -13.86
N LYS A 155 53.67 39.03 -12.74
CA LYS A 155 52.59 39.99 -12.41
C LYS A 155 52.52 41.18 -13.37
N LYS A 156 53.65 41.56 -13.99
CA LYS A 156 53.72 42.67 -14.94
C LYS A 156 53.21 42.32 -16.34
N ASN A 157 53.03 41.03 -16.64
CA ASN A 157 52.62 40.49 -17.95
C ASN A 157 51.27 39.74 -17.92
N ALA A 158 50.60 39.68 -16.77
CA ALA A 158 49.22 39.18 -16.63
C ALA A 158 48.20 40.32 -16.82
#